data_AF-A0A815EMX7-F1
#
_entry.id   AF-A0A815EMX7-F1
#
_cell.length_a   1.000
_cell.length_b   1.000
_cell.length_c   1.000
_cell.angle_alpha   90.00
_cell.angle_beta   90.00
_cell.angle_gamma   90.00
#
_symmetry.space_group_name_H-M   'P 1'
#
loop_
_entity.id
_entity.type
_entity.pdbx_description
1 polymer ?
#
loop_
_entity_poly.entity_id
_entity_poly.type
_entity_poly.pdbx_seq_one_letter_code
_entity_poly.pdbx_strand_id
1 'polypeptide(L)'
;MASGHHYEAIQMDINEDGFYTIFGSIESMTADISVYVYKHNFYPLIPLENLLEQKSGCSAYDSAQITVELQTNIRYILVVTTCSGNIMGKFLIKPVGRNNVSFHRTDATSAFHMNYSSTLGINSQKYNKYCASEDHYYETLRLTVLADAYYTLSITRTVNVIDGPEINIYKSHFDPLNSLKNLIPTKEYFCRNISVIKYSPHLLYGVTYVLVVTTRESSTARSFSITVYGPTNVGLQRIVDDTTYCYVGGACNTQVKSIGLTLDDILRLEIKRNMTIHEQTFAIRISAAFSIIMLTTGVVSSFSTMLTFQNASSRTVGFSLYLLASSATSLLTITIFSIKFWFVILTQMDTSVSFSVLQGGCKLIETVLKLFFYWDAWLNACVAMERAVSVYKGVGFDKEKSKRFARWIIFILPIAIMGTIIHEPLYRHIFRHEITKDVFADEETFTSSVDVTDTLFWCITTYPQSLQDYNTSILFIHLLGPFSINLLSSLFIIFRSARRRADAQRQQTYRQHLREQWKEHKQLVVSPIILVLLSTPRLVISLLSGCIGVSHYTWLYLCGYFISFTPSILVFIVFVLPSNSYRKAFKESFFRLCKQRQS
;
A
#
# COMPACT_ATOMS: atom_id res chain seq x y z
N MET A 1 20.46 -29.20 -26.19
CA MET A 1 21.87 -29.06 -26.64
C MET A 1 22.49 -27.99 -25.76
N ALA A 2 23.49 -28.37 -24.96
CA ALA A 2 24.26 -27.41 -24.18
C ALA A 2 25.05 -26.49 -25.14
N SER A 3 25.27 -25.24 -24.74
CA SER A 3 26.05 -24.25 -25.49
C SER A 3 27.43 -24.79 -25.84
N GLY A 4 27.69 -25.02 -27.12
CA GLY A 4 29.00 -25.45 -27.62
C GLY A 4 28.99 -26.29 -28.89
N HIS A 5 27.87 -26.84 -29.38
CA HIS A 5 27.88 -27.65 -30.60
C HIS A 5 27.55 -26.82 -31.85
N HIS A 6 28.32 -27.00 -32.91
CA HIS A 6 27.94 -26.53 -34.25
C HIS A 6 26.93 -27.51 -34.84
N TYR A 7 25.84 -26.98 -35.40
CA TYR A 7 24.84 -27.78 -36.10
C TYR A 7 24.55 -27.18 -37.48
N GLU A 8 24.11 -28.05 -38.40
CA GLU A 8 23.55 -27.66 -39.68
C GLU A 8 22.10 -28.15 -39.76
N ALA A 9 21.17 -27.23 -40.10
CA ALA A 9 19.76 -27.53 -40.28
C ALA A 9 19.41 -27.55 -41.77
N ILE A 10 18.88 -28.67 -42.24
CA ILE A 10 18.65 -28.96 -43.65
C ILE A 10 17.18 -29.32 -43.81
N GLN A 11 16.45 -28.61 -44.66
CA GLN A 11 15.08 -28.96 -45.00
C GLN A 11 15.07 -30.19 -45.91
N MET A 12 14.20 -31.15 -45.60
CA MET A 12 13.93 -32.32 -46.43
C MET A 12 12.58 -32.17 -47.11
N ASP A 13 12.54 -32.32 -48.42
CA ASP A 13 11.29 -32.40 -49.17
C ASP A 13 11.02 -33.86 -49.59
N ILE A 14 9.85 -34.34 -49.17
CA ILE A 14 9.44 -35.73 -49.29
C ILE A 14 8.38 -35.82 -50.39
N ASN A 15 8.70 -36.58 -51.44
CA ASN A 15 7.87 -36.71 -52.63
C ASN A 15 6.89 -37.90 -52.58
N GLU A 16 7.09 -38.83 -51.64
CA GLU A 16 6.23 -40.01 -51.47
C GLU A 16 6.16 -40.42 -49.99
N ASP A 17 5.00 -40.86 -49.52
CA ASP A 17 4.83 -41.32 -48.13
C ASP A 17 5.55 -42.66 -47.91
N GLY A 18 6.28 -42.79 -46.80
CA GLY A 18 6.88 -44.06 -46.41
C GLY A 18 8.01 -43.95 -45.39
N PHE A 19 8.69 -45.08 -45.17
CA PHE A 19 9.87 -45.14 -44.31
C PHE A 19 11.12 -44.72 -45.07
N TYR A 20 11.86 -43.79 -44.47
CA TYR A 20 13.12 -43.28 -44.97
C TYR A 20 14.21 -43.55 -43.94
N THR A 21 15.32 -44.11 -44.43
CA THR A 21 16.52 -44.35 -43.66
C THR A 21 17.57 -43.30 -44.04
N ILE A 22 17.97 -42.47 -43.09
CA ILE A 22 18.98 -41.42 -43.30
C ILE A 22 20.29 -41.87 -42.67
N PHE A 23 21.34 -41.94 -43.49
CA PHE A 23 22.69 -42.26 -43.07
C PHE A 23 23.51 -40.98 -42.96
N GLY A 24 24.11 -40.73 -41.81
CA GLY A 24 25.12 -39.71 -41.63
C GLY A 24 26.51 -40.33 -41.48
N SER A 25 27.49 -39.80 -42.22
CA SER A 25 28.91 -40.13 -42.05
C SER A 25 29.80 -38.89 -42.16
N ILE A 26 30.96 -38.88 -41.51
CA ILE A 26 31.97 -37.81 -41.63
C ILE A 26 33.09 -38.25 -42.59
N GLU A 27 33.63 -37.31 -43.38
CA GLU A 27 34.75 -37.57 -44.31
C GLU A 27 36.14 -37.51 -43.63
N SER A 28 36.28 -36.95 -42.41
CA SER A 28 37.58 -36.80 -41.70
C SER A 28 37.58 -37.41 -40.29
N MET A 29 38.53 -38.32 -40.03
CA MET A 29 38.59 -39.34 -38.96
C MET A 29 38.65 -38.90 -37.47
N THR A 30 38.01 -37.84 -37.00
CA THR A 30 38.09 -37.49 -35.55
C THR A 30 36.81 -37.02 -34.87
N ALA A 31 35.64 -37.14 -35.50
CA ALA A 31 34.39 -36.83 -34.81
C ALA A 31 33.25 -37.75 -35.23
N ASP A 32 32.44 -38.13 -34.25
CA ASP A 32 31.15 -38.76 -34.44
C ASP A 32 30.07 -37.68 -34.64
N ILE A 33 29.05 -37.96 -35.45
CA ILE A 33 27.89 -37.08 -35.62
C ILE A 33 26.65 -37.66 -34.97
N SER A 34 25.78 -36.75 -34.57
CA SER A 34 24.42 -37.06 -34.18
C SER A 34 23.46 -36.46 -35.20
N VAL A 35 22.46 -37.24 -35.58
CA VAL A 35 21.45 -36.89 -36.57
C VAL A 35 20.08 -36.87 -35.89
N TYR A 36 19.33 -35.80 -36.12
CA TYR A 36 18.02 -35.56 -35.53
C TYR A 36 17.04 -35.19 -36.62
N VAL A 37 15.84 -35.77 -36.59
CA VAL A 37 14.76 -35.45 -37.54
C VAL A 37 13.64 -34.75 -36.82
N TYR A 38 13.25 -33.57 -37.30
CA TYR A 38 12.18 -32.76 -36.74
C TYR A 38 11.00 -32.62 -37.71
N LYS A 39 9.77 -32.65 -37.18
CA LYS A 39 8.55 -32.30 -37.90
C LYS A 39 8.34 -30.79 -37.89
N HIS A 40 8.03 -30.18 -39.01
CA HIS A 40 7.89 -28.72 -39.18
C HIS A 40 9.21 -27.94 -39.01
N ASN A 41 9.54 -27.51 -37.79
CA ASN A 41 10.64 -26.59 -37.51
C ASN A 41 11.52 -27.10 -36.36
N PHE A 42 12.83 -26.91 -36.51
CA PHE A 42 13.81 -27.12 -35.44
C PHE A 42 14.02 -25.83 -34.64
N TYR A 43 13.93 -25.93 -33.31
CA TYR A 43 14.21 -24.83 -32.39
C TYR A 43 15.46 -25.14 -31.54
N PRO A 44 16.61 -24.50 -31.79
CA PRO A 44 17.88 -24.85 -31.12
C PRO A 44 17.84 -24.74 -29.59
N LEU A 45 16.99 -23.86 -29.04
CA LEU A 45 16.83 -23.64 -27.60
C LEU A 45 15.86 -24.63 -26.94
N ILE A 46 15.01 -25.30 -27.73
CA ILE A 46 14.10 -26.35 -27.26
C ILE A 46 14.21 -27.55 -28.22
N PRO A 47 15.38 -28.22 -28.28
CA PRO A 47 15.68 -29.21 -29.31
C PRO A 47 14.92 -30.54 -29.13
N LEU A 48 14.05 -30.64 -28.12
CA LEU A 48 13.14 -31.78 -27.95
C LEU A 48 11.77 -31.51 -28.59
N GLU A 49 11.42 -30.24 -28.81
CA GLU A 49 10.17 -29.89 -29.47
C GLU A 49 10.22 -30.32 -30.93
N ASN A 50 9.12 -30.86 -31.45
CA ASN A 50 9.01 -31.37 -32.82
C ASN A 50 9.96 -32.52 -33.19
N LEU A 51 10.78 -33.01 -32.27
CA LEU A 51 11.70 -34.11 -32.53
C LEU A 51 10.89 -35.37 -32.82
N LEU A 52 11.08 -35.95 -34.00
CA LEU A 52 10.48 -37.23 -34.37
C LEU A 52 11.34 -38.38 -33.92
N GLU A 53 12.62 -38.31 -34.24
CA GLU A 53 13.56 -39.40 -33.99
C GLU A 53 14.99 -38.81 -33.90
N GLN A 54 15.83 -39.43 -33.08
CA GLN A 54 17.25 -39.04 -32.93
C GLN A 54 18.16 -40.27 -32.85
N LYS A 55 19.35 -40.16 -33.41
CA LYS A 55 20.41 -41.16 -33.22
C LYS A 55 21.75 -40.46 -32.99
N SER A 56 22.37 -40.75 -31.86
CA SER A 56 23.75 -40.33 -31.58
C SER A 56 24.72 -41.38 -32.11
N GLY A 57 25.62 -40.99 -33.01
CA GLY A 57 26.75 -41.82 -33.44
C GLY A 57 27.95 -41.78 -32.48
N CYS A 58 27.81 -41.25 -31.27
CA CYS A 58 28.90 -40.88 -30.35
C CYS A 58 29.61 -42.06 -29.68
N SER A 59 29.48 -43.26 -30.23
CA SER A 59 30.12 -44.48 -29.75
C SER A 59 30.86 -45.13 -30.93
N ALA A 60 32.04 -45.71 -30.67
CA ALA A 60 32.94 -46.25 -31.70
C ALA A 60 32.34 -47.37 -32.59
N TYR A 61 31.09 -47.76 -32.35
CA TYR A 61 30.37 -48.81 -33.07
C TYR A 61 28.98 -48.37 -33.59
N ASP A 62 28.55 -47.12 -33.37
CA ASP A 62 27.24 -46.63 -33.83
C ASP A 62 27.38 -45.81 -35.12
N SER A 63 26.92 -46.36 -36.25
CA SER A 63 26.60 -45.53 -37.41
C SER A 63 25.41 -44.62 -37.08
N ALA A 64 25.50 -43.33 -37.40
CA ALA A 64 24.38 -42.39 -37.28
C ALA A 64 23.31 -42.70 -38.36
N GLN A 65 22.56 -43.77 -38.13
CA GLN A 65 21.47 -44.24 -38.99
C GLN A 65 20.15 -44.07 -38.25
N ILE A 66 19.21 -43.39 -38.91
CA ILE A 66 17.87 -43.13 -38.38
C ILE A 66 16.84 -43.59 -39.41
N THR A 67 15.82 -44.33 -38.97
CA THR A 67 14.70 -44.75 -39.83
C THR A 67 13.44 -44.10 -39.31
N VAL A 68 12.77 -43.31 -40.14
CA VAL A 68 11.62 -42.50 -39.74
C VAL A 68 10.54 -42.57 -40.83
N GLU A 69 9.28 -42.59 -40.42
CA GLU A 69 8.14 -42.49 -41.33
C GLU A 69 7.88 -41.02 -41.68
N LEU A 70 7.93 -40.71 -42.98
CA LEU A 70 7.77 -39.36 -43.51
C LEU A 70 6.61 -39.31 -44.50
N GLN A 71 5.92 -38.17 -44.52
CA GLN A 71 4.73 -37.93 -45.34
C GLN A 71 4.97 -36.76 -46.30
N THR A 72 4.33 -36.82 -47.46
CA THR A 72 4.27 -35.73 -48.44
C THR A 72 3.57 -34.50 -47.86
N ASN A 73 3.89 -33.31 -48.40
CA ASN A 73 3.33 -32.02 -47.97
C ASN A 73 3.57 -31.64 -46.50
N ILE A 74 4.47 -32.32 -45.79
CA ILE A 74 4.93 -31.94 -44.45
C ILE A 74 6.38 -31.47 -44.55
N ARG A 75 6.68 -30.33 -43.92
CA ARG A 75 8.05 -29.82 -43.80
C ARG A 75 8.80 -30.65 -42.77
N TYR A 76 9.99 -31.13 -43.09
CA TYR A 76 10.88 -31.77 -42.12
C TYR A 76 12.24 -31.08 -42.10
N ILE A 77 12.84 -30.99 -40.90
CA ILE A 77 14.19 -30.44 -40.71
C ILE A 77 15.09 -31.55 -40.20
N LEU A 78 16.14 -31.83 -40.95
CA LEU A 78 17.24 -32.68 -40.56
C LEU A 78 18.31 -31.81 -39.89
N VAL A 79 18.66 -32.12 -38.65
CA VAL A 79 19.74 -31.44 -37.93
C VAL A 79 20.90 -32.40 -37.78
N VAL A 80 22.06 -31.97 -38.26
CA VAL A 80 23.33 -32.68 -38.08
C VAL A 80 24.21 -31.87 -37.15
N THR A 81 24.77 -32.51 -36.13
CA THR A 81 25.66 -31.88 -35.15
C THR A 81 26.78 -32.84 -34.79
N THR A 82 27.90 -32.31 -34.31
CA THR A 82 29.00 -33.11 -33.78
C THR A 82 28.72 -33.58 -32.35
N CYS A 83 29.22 -34.77 -32.00
CA CYS A 83 29.12 -35.35 -30.66
C CYS A 83 29.89 -34.58 -29.59
N SER A 84 30.99 -33.93 -29.98
CA SER A 84 31.78 -33.06 -29.12
C SER A 84 31.56 -31.59 -29.50
N GLY A 85 31.55 -30.71 -28.50
CA GLY A 85 31.39 -29.27 -28.72
C GLY A 85 32.60 -28.66 -29.46
N ASN A 86 32.35 -27.58 -30.22
CA ASN A 86 33.31 -26.74 -30.94
C ASN A 86 34.11 -27.46 -32.04
N ILE A 87 33.64 -28.62 -32.50
CA ILE A 87 34.23 -29.30 -33.66
C ILE A 87 33.45 -28.92 -34.91
N MET A 88 34.18 -28.60 -35.98
CA MET A 88 33.64 -28.42 -37.32
C MET A 88 34.25 -29.48 -38.24
N GLY A 89 33.47 -30.00 -39.17
CA GLY A 89 33.93 -31.02 -40.11
C GLY A 89 33.00 -31.15 -41.30
N LYS A 90 33.49 -31.77 -42.38
CA LYS A 90 32.66 -32.13 -43.51
C LYS A 90 31.91 -33.42 -43.20
N PHE A 91 30.62 -33.41 -43.48
CA PHE A 91 29.76 -34.57 -43.33
C PHE A 91 29.05 -34.87 -44.66
N LEU A 92 28.67 -36.13 -44.82
CA LEU A 92 27.88 -36.65 -45.92
C LEU A 92 26.57 -37.21 -45.35
N ILE A 93 25.45 -36.84 -45.97
CA ILE A 93 24.14 -37.39 -45.68
C ILE A 93 23.69 -38.19 -46.89
N LYS A 94 23.23 -39.41 -46.66
CA LYS A 94 22.66 -40.28 -47.69
C LYS A 94 21.27 -40.75 -47.26
N PRO A 95 20.18 -40.28 -47.88
CA PRO A 95 18.85 -40.83 -47.67
C PRO A 95 18.67 -42.10 -48.51
N VAL A 96 17.94 -43.07 -47.95
CA VAL A 96 17.46 -44.27 -48.64
C VAL A 96 15.98 -44.42 -48.32
N GLY A 97 15.12 -44.45 -49.33
CA GLY A 97 13.68 -44.56 -49.13
C GLY A 97 12.97 -44.92 -50.44
N ARG A 98 11.64 -44.84 -50.44
CA ARG A 98 10.81 -45.21 -51.59
C ARG A 98 11.03 -44.32 -52.82
N ASN A 99 11.41 -43.05 -52.60
CA ASN A 99 11.67 -42.08 -53.66
C ASN A 99 12.83 -41.14 -53.27
N ASN A 100 13.32 -40.34 -54.22
CA ASN A 100 14.36 -39.35 -53.97
C ASN A 100 13.87 -38.25 -53.00
N VAL A 101 14.71 -37.94 -52.01
CA VAL A 101 14.55 -36.82 -51.08
C VAL A 101 15.45 -35.69 -51.56
N SER A 102 14.88 -34.49 -51.74
CA SER A 102 15.69 -33.29 -51.98
C SER A 102 16.01 -32.60 -50.67
N PHE A 103 17.25 -32.10 -50.57
CA PHE A 103 17.73 -31.35 -49.42
C PHE A 103 17.96 -29.91 -49.80
N HIS A 104 17.40 -29.00 -49.01
CA HIS A 104 17.65 -27.57 -49.13
C HIS A 104 18.33 -27.10 -47.86
N ARG A 105 19.54 -26.55 -47.99
CA ARG A 105 20.20 -25.90 -46.86
C ARG A 105 19.30 -24.75 -46.42
N THR A 106 18.78 -24.85 -45.21
CA THR A 106 18.06 -23.74 -44.58
C THR A 106 19.12 -22.82 -44.02
N ASP A 107 19.23 -21.61 -44.59
CA ASP A 107 19.96 -20.54 -43.94
C ASP A 107 19.28 -20.30 -42.59
N ALA A 108 19.91 -20.75 -41.51
CA ALA A 108 19.44 -20.55 -40.13
C ALA A 108 19.41 -19.04 -39.72
N THR A 109 19.52 -18.12 -40.69
CA THR A 109 19.63 -16.68 -40.52
C THR A 109 18.44 -15.90 -41.06
N SER A 110 17.44 -16.51 -41.71
CA SER A 110 16.20 -15.79 -42.07
C SER A 110 15.20 -15.72 -40.89
N ALA A 111 15.70 -15.70 -39.66
CA ALA A 111 14.88 -15.30 -38.52
C ALA A 111 14.76 -13.78 -38.56
N PHE A 112 13.54 -13.27 -38.72
CA PHE A 112 13.29 -11.85 -38.55
C PHE A 112 13.67 -11.49 -37.12
N HIS A 113 14.54 -10.50 -36.98
CA HIS A 113 15.01 -10.04 -35.69
C HIS A 113 14.71 -8.56 -35.52
N MET A 114 14.28 -8.19 -34.32
CA MET A 114 14.09 -6.80 -33.92
C MET A 114 14.94 -6.52 -32.70
N ASN A 115 15.66 -5.40 -32.73
CA ASN A 115 16.48 -4.91 -31.62
C ASN A 115 15.83 -3.70 -30.98
N TYR A 116 15.81 -3.67 -29.65
CA TYR A 116 15.37 -2.54 -28.85
C TYR A 116 16.36 -2.29 -27.72
N SER A 117 16.83 -1.07 -27.55
CA SER A 117 17.73 -0.69 -26.46
C SER A 117 17.24 0.56 -25.75
N SER A 118 17.37 0.57 -24.42
CA SER A 118 16.98 1.68 -23.55
C SER A 118 17.80 1.65 -22.25
N THR A 119 17.60 2.65 -21.41
CA THR A 119 18.21 2.78 -20.09
C THR A 119 17.14 2.93 -19.02
N LEU A 120 17.08 1.99 -18.09
CA LEU A 120 16.31 2.11 -16.87
C LEU A 120 17.02 3.09 -15.94
N GLY A 121 16.31 4.11 -15.45
CA GLY A 121 16.89 5.12 -14.56
C GLY A 121 15.84 6.04 -13.97
N ILE A 122 16.24 7.19 -13.46
CA ILE A 122 15.35 8.13 -12.71
C ILE A 122 14.09 8.53 -13.50
N ASN A 123 14.17 8.53 -14.84
CA ASN A 123 13.07 8.89 -15.73
C ASN A 123 12.18 7.69 -16.13
N SER A 124 12.49 6.49 -15.65
CA SER A 124 11.71 5.28 -15.89
C SER A 124 10.56 5.16 -14.89
N GLN A 125 9.53 4.40 -15.27
CA GLN A 125 8.42 4.10 -14.36
C GLN A 125 8.94 3.27 -13.19
N LYS A 126 8.30 3.39 -12.02
CA LYS A 126 8.65 2.65 -10.81
C LYS A 126 7.52 1.75 -10.40
N TYR A 127 7.83 0.53 -10.02
CA TYR A 127 6.87 -0.33 -9.36
C TYR A 127 7.52 -1.07 -8.21
N ASN A 128 6.66 -1.50 -7.32
CA ASN A 128 7.06 -2.19 -6.12
C ASN A 128 6.89 -3.69 -6.35
N LYS A 129 8.01 -4.39 -6.50
CA LYS A 129 8.00 -5.84 -6.65
C LYS A 129 7.58 -6.42 -5.28
N TYR A 130 6.37 -7.01 -5.22
CA TYR A 130 5.85 -7.69 -4.03
C TYR A 130 5.53 -6.81 -2.80
N CYS A 131 5.19 -5.52 -2.99
CA CYS A 131 4.91 -4.60 -1.88
C CYS A 131 6.10 -4.43 -0.89
N ALA A 132 7.34 -4.72 -1.32
CA ALA A 132 8.58 -4.45 -0.60
C ALA A 132 8.79 -2.94 -0.33
N SER A 133 9.71 -2.54 0.53
CA SER A 133 9.97 -1.10 0.79
C SER A 133 10.70 -0.39 -0.35
N GLU A 134 10.94 -1.05 -1.48
CA GLU A 134 11.91 -0.63 -2.48
C GLU A 134 11.30 -0.55 -3.89
N ASP A 135 11.57 0.56 -4.57
CA ASP A 135 11.10 0.81 -5.94
C ASP A 135 12.09 0.25 -6.98
N HIS A 136 11.56 -0.53 -7.92
CA HIS A 136 12.29 -1.01 -9.08
C HIS A 136 11.93 -0.19 -10.32
N TYR A 137 12.93 0.18 -11.11
CA TYR A 137 12.67 0.84 -12.39
C TYR A 137 12.19 -0.18 -13.39
N TYR A 138 11.15 0.16 -14.15
CA TYR A 138 10.66 -0.67 -15.22
C TYR A 138 10.29 0.12 -16.48
N GLU A 139 10.24 -0.61 -17.59
CA GLU A 139 9.78 -0.13 -18.87
C GLU A 139 8.88 -1.17 -19.52
N THR A 140 7.75 -0.73 -20.09
CA THR A 140 6.78 -1.58 -20.77
C THR A 140 6.88 -1.44 -22.28
N LEU A 141 6.88 -2.57 -22.98
CA LEU A 141 6.95 -2.67 -24.42
C LEU A 141 5.80 -3.53 -24.92
N ARG A 142 4.97 -3.01 -25.83
CA ARG A 142 4.00 -3.81 -26.57
C ARG A 142 4.73 -4.72 -27.54
N LEU A 143 4.48 -6.02 -27.43
CA LEU A 143 4.99 -7.05 -28.34
C LEU A 143 3.86 -7.51 -29.25
N THR A 144 4.03 -7.32 -30.57
CA THR A 144 3.09 -7.76 -31.60
C THR A 144 3.74 -8.80 -32.49
N VAL A 145 3.07 -9.94 -32.66
CA VAL A 145 3.51 -11.07 -33.49
C VAL A 145 2.55 -11.27 -34.67
N LEU A 146 3.06 -11.73 -35.81
CA LEU A 146 2.28 -11.90 -37.06
C LEU A 146 1.99 -13.37 -37.40
N ALA A 147 2.47 -14.32 -36.59
CA ALA A 147 2.19 -15.75 -36.74
C ALA A 147 2.24 -16.48 -35.40
N ASP A 148 1.45 -17.55 -35.29
CA ASP A 148 1.43 -18.48 -34.17
C ASP A 148 2.72 -19.31 -34.19
N ALA A 149 3.65 -19.03 -33.28
CA ALA A 149 4.94 -19.71 -33.24
C ALA A 149 5.70 -19.48 -31.92
N TYR A 150 6.82 -20.19 -31.78
CA TYR A 150 7.84 -19.86 -30.79
C TYR A 150 8.69 -18.68 -31.24
N TYR A 151 8.81 -17.70 -30.35
CA TYR A 151 9.71 -16.55 -30.52
C TYR A 151 10.83 -16.66 -29.50
N THR A 152 12.04 -16.22 -29.85
CA THR A 152 13.17 -16.18 -28.93
C THR A 152 13.46 -14.75 -28.53
N LEU A 153 13.32 -14.42 -27.26
CA LEU A 153 13.70 -13.13 -26.70
C LEU A 153 15.06 -13.28 -26.02
N SER A 154 16.00 -12.41 -26.34
CA SER A 154 17.30 -12.35 -25.68
C SER A 154 17.56 -10.98 -25.10
N ILE A 155 17.99 -10.92 -23.83
CA ILE A 155 18.43 -9.68 -23.19
C ILE A 155 19.92 -9.74 -22.92
N THR A 156 20.65 -8.73 -23.40
CA THR A 156 22.09 -8.61 -23.18
C THR A 156 22.35 -7.81 -21.91
N ARG A 157 23.08 -8.40 -20.98
CA ARG A 157 23.60 -7.80 -19.74
C ARG A 157 24.97 -7.19 -20.01
N THR A 158 25.27 -6.06 -19.38
CA THR A 158 26.65 -5.59 -19.22
C THR A 158 27.41 -6.54 -18.28
N VAL A 159 28.65 -6.84 -18.65
CA VAL A 159 29.46 -8.01 -18.24
C VAL A 159 29.62 -8.15 -16.70
N ASN A 160 29.58 -9.41 -16.23
CA ASN A 160 30.02 -9.92 -14.91
C ASN A 160 29.18 -9.65 -13.65
N VAL A 161 27.90 -9.33 -13.74
CA VAL A 161 27.09 -9.14 -12.52
C VAL A 161 25.80 -9.97 -12.57
N ILE A 162 25.54 -10.72 -11.50
CA ILE A 162 24.31 -11.45 -11.19
C ILE A 162 23.08 -10.49 -11.13
N ASP A 163 23.31 -9.18 -11.21
CA ASP A 163 22.35 -8.09 -10.98
C ASP A 163 21.89 -7.38 -12.26
N GLY A 164 21.80 -8.11 -13.38
CA GLY A 164 21.29 -7.56 -14.65
C GLY A 164 19.77 -7.31 -14.65
N PRO A 165 19.26 -6.52 -15.62
CA PRO A 165 17.82 -6.33 -15.81
C PRO A 165 17.11 -7.67 -16.12
N GLU A 166 15.89 -7.81 -15.60
CA GLU A 166 15.02 -8.97 -15.80
C GLU A 166 13.96 -8.65 -16.87
N ILE A 167 13.54 -9.68 -17.61
CA ILE A 167 12.44 -9.59 -18.59
C ILE A 167 11.29 -10.47 -18.12
N ASN A 168 10.09 -9.92 -18.15
CA ASN A 168 8.84 -10.64 -17.87
C ASN A 168 7.85 -10.39 -19.01
N ILE A 169 7.08 -11.42 -19.38
CA ILE A 169 6.11 -11.35 -20.49
C ILE A 169 4.71 -11.50 -19.93
N TYR A 170 3.83 -10.55 -20.26
CA TYR A 170 2.45 -10.50 -19.80
C TYR A 170 1.49 -10.63 -20.98
N LYS A 171 0.41 -11.39 -20.79
CA LYS A 171 -0.69 -11.44 -21.75
C LYS A 171 -1.60 -10.23 -21.53
N SER A 172 -2.08 -9.59 -22.60
CA SER A 172 -2.96 -8.40 -22.57
C SER A 172 -2.33 -7.12 -22.03
N HIS A 173 -2.07 -7.04 -20.71
CA HIS A 173 -1.53 -5.86 -20.05
C HIS A 173 -0.68 -6.23 -18.83
N PHE A 174 0.27 -5.37 -18.48
CA PHE A 174 1.02 -5.42 -17.23
C PHE A 174 0.28 -4.60 -16.17
N ASP A 175 0.17 -5.15 -14.96
CA ASP A 175 -0.35 -4.45 -13.80
C ASP A 175 0.80 -4.30 -12.78
N PRO A 176 1.41 -3.11 -12.63
CA PRO A 176 2.52 -2.91 -11.69
C PRO A 176 2.11 -3.07 -10.22
N LEU A 177 0.80 -3.08 -9.93
CA LEU A 177 0.27 -3.38 -8.60
C LEU A 177 0.19 -4.89 -8.36
N ASN A 178 -0.07 -5.68 -9.40
CA ASN A 178 -0.10 -7.14 -9.31
C ASN A 178 0.76 -7.75 -10.42
N SER A 179 2.08 -7.75 -10.18
CA SER A 179 3.09 -8.23 -11.14
C SER A 179 3.00 -9.71 -11.48
N LEU A 180 2.12 -10.48 -10.82
CA LEU A 180 1.83 -11.88 -11.14
C LEU A 180 0.61 -12.03 -12.06
N LYS A 181 -0.26 -11.02 -12.12
CA LYS A 181 -1.46 -11.04 -12.96
C LYS A 181 -1.06 -11.02 -14.43
N ASN A 182 -1.64 -11.94 -15.20
CA ASN A 182 -1.35 -12.13 -16.63
C ASN A 182 0.11 -12.49 -16.97
N LEU A 183 0.97 -12.76 -15.97
CA LEU A 183 2.34 -13.17 -16.21
C LEU A 183 2.35 -14.53 -16.92
N ILE A 184 3.11 -14.63 -18.00
CA ILE A 184 3.36 -15.88 -18.71
C ILE A 184 4.57 -16.53 -18.04
N PRO A 185 4.43 -17.72 -17.43
CA PRO A 185 5.55 -18.42 -16.85
C PRO A 185 6.52 -18.83 -17.96
N THR A 186 7.69 -18.19 -18.01
CA THR A 186 8.75 -18.51 -18.96
C THR A 186 9.81 -19.37 -18.29
N LYS A 187 10.21 -20.47 -18.93
CA LYS A 187 11.37 -21.24 -18.50
C LYS A 187 12.64 -20.45 -18.82
N GLU A 188 13.40 -20.09 -17.80
CA GLU A 188 14.70 -19.43 -17.96
C GLU A 188 15.76 -20.50 -18.28
N TYR A 189 16.43 -20.36 -19.43
CA TYR A 189 17.53 -21.24 -19.81
C TYR A 189 18.85 -20.56 -19.44
N PHE A 190 19.41 -20.92 -18.28
CA PHE A 190 20.75 -20.52 -17.88
C PHE A 190 21.80 -21.27 -18.72
N CYS A 191 22.55 -20.56 -19.55
CA CYS A 191 23.83 -21.05 -20.05
C CYS A 191 24.96 -20.43 -19.21
N ARG A 192 25.80 -21.29 -18.61
CA ARG A 192 27.00 -20.86 -17.86
C ARG A 192 27.88 -19.98 -18.76
N ASN A 193 28.39 -18.86 -18.24
CA ASN A 193 29.34 -17.92 -18.89
C ASN A 193 28.82 -17.02 -20.03
N ILE A 194 27.51 -16.75 -20.16
CA ILE A 194 27.02 -15.83 -21.20
C ILE A 194 26.30 -14.64 -20.56
N SER A 195 26.68 -13.43 -20.98
CA SER A 195 26.01 -12.17 -20.63
C SER A 195 24.60 -12.03 -21.22
N VAL A 196 23.97 -13.10 -21.67
CA VAL A 196 22.71 -13.07 -22.42
C VAL A 196 21.74 -14.09 -21.84
N ILE A 197 20.58 -13.62 -21.37
CA ILE A 197 19.45 -14.50 -20.99
C ILE A 197 18.58 -14.71 -22.22
N LYS A 198 18.08 -15.92 -22.44
CA LYS A 198 17.16 -16.23 -23.54
C LYS A 198 15.87 -16.87 -23.03
N TYR A 199 14.74 -16.41 -23.57
CA TYR A 199 13.39 -16.92 -23.32
C TYR A 199 12.76 -17.35 -24.64
N SER A 200 12.05 -18.48 -24.65
CA SER A 200 11.39 -19.00 -25.87
C SER A 200 9.89 -19.27 -25.67
N PRO A 201 9.05 -18.23 -25.50
CA PRO A 201 7.60 -18.40 -25.36
C PRO A 201 6.92 -18.76 -26.70
N HIS A 202 5.82 -19.52 -26.60
CA HIS A 202 4.87 -19.68 -27.70
C HIS A 202 3.89 -18.50 -27.70
N LEU A 203 3.87 -17.70 -28.78
CA LEU A 203 3.04 -16.51 -28.90
C LEU A 203 2.02 -16.68 -30.03
N LEU A 204 0.80 -16.17 -29.80
CA LEU A 204 -0.33 -16.29 -30.72
C LEU A 204 -0.59 -14.98 -31.46
N TYR A 205 -0.90 -15.09 -32.74
CA TYR A 205 -1.37 -14.01 -33.60
C TYR A 205 -2.65 -13.39 -33.07
N GLY A 206 -2.77 -12.07 -33.18
CA GLY A 206 -3.93 -11.31 -32.71
C GLY A 206 -4.03 -11.14 -31.19
N VAL A 207 -3.08 -11.69 -30.40
CA VAL A 207 -3.01 -11.49 -28.96
C VAL A 207 -1.99 -10.39 -28.63
N THR A 208 -2.40 -9.43 -27.81
CA THR A 208 -1.49 -8.41 -27.28
C THR A 208 -0.62 -9.00 -26.17
N TYR A 209 0.69 -8.85 -26.29
CA TYR A 209 1.64 -9.17 -25.23
C TYR A 209 2.35 -7.89 -24.76
N VAL A 210 2.64 -7.81 -23.46
CA VAL A 210 3.40 -6.71 -22.86
C VAL A 210 4.68 -7.29 -22.26
N LEU A 211 5.81 -6.84 -22.78
CA LEU A 211 7.14 -7.16 -22.26
C LEU A 211 7.54 -6.09 -21.24
N VAL A 212 7.86 -6.52 -20.04
CA VAL A 212 8.30 -5.64 -18.94
C VAL A 212 9.77 -5.91 -18.69
N VAL A 213 10.59 -4.87 -18.83
CA VAL A 213 11.99 -4.90 -18.42
C VAL A 213 12.11 -4.21 -17.09
N THR A 214 12.69 -4.84 -16.07
CA THR A 214 12.82 -4.31 -14.72
C THR A 214 14.23 -4.43 -14.17
N THR A 215 14.63 -3.52 -13.29
CA THR A 215 15.87 -3.67 -12.50
C THR A 215 15.70 -4.73 -11.41
N ARG A 216 16.75 -5.52 -11.19
CA ARG A 216 16.79 -6.52 -10.12
C ARG A 216 17.00 -5.88 -8.75
N GLU A 217 17.93 -4.93 -8.68
CA GLU A 217 18.14 -4.07 -7.52
C GLU A 217 17.27 -2.82 -7.60
N SER A 218 16.92 -2.28 -6.44
CA SER A 218 16.13 -1.06 -6.36
C SER A 218 16.96 0.17 -6.73
N SER A 219 16.31 1.10 -7.44
CA SER A 219 16.87 2.43 -7.76
C SER A 219 18.23 2.49 -8.47
N THR A 220 18.76 1.40 -9.05
CA THR A 220 20.00 1.42 -9.83
C THR A 220 19.72 1.63 -11.32
N ALA A 221 20.36 2.64 -11.94
CA ALA A 221 20.20 2.89 -13.36
C ALA A 221 21.01 1.87 -14.18
N ARG A 222 20.38 1.18 -15.13
CA ARG A 222 21.04 0.17 -15.97
C ARG A 222 20.55 0.21 -17.41
N SER A 223 21.48 0.14 -18.36
CA SER A 223 21.16 -0.01 -19.78
C SER A 223 20.87 -1.47 -20.13
N PHE A 224 19.99 -1.67 -21.12
CA PHE A 224 19.65 -2.99 -21.62
C PHE A 224 19.44 -2.97 -23.13
N SER A 225 19.62 -4.13 -23.75
CA SER A 225 19.28 -4.38 -25.15
C SER A 225 18.53 -5.69 -25.26
N ILE A 226 17.36 -5.66 -25.90
CA ILE A 226 16.51 -6.80 -26.20
C ILE A 226 16.61 -7.10 -27.68
N THR A 227 16.82 -8.36 -28.02
CA THR A 227 16.64 -8.87 -29.37
C THR A 227 15.53 -9.91 -29.37
N VAL A 228 14.57 -9.77 -30.26
CA VAL A 228 13.51 -10.77 -30.46
C VAL A 228 13.68 -11.41 -31.82
N TYR A 229 13.77 -12.73 -31.87
CA TYR A 229 13.84 -13.55 -33.07
C TYR A 229 12.51 -14.28 -33.27
N GLY A 230 12.01 -14.30 -34.51
CA GLY A 230 10.78 -15.01 -34.85
C GLY A 230 10.77 -15.49 -36.30
N PRO A 231 9.81 -16.36 -36.65
CA PRO A 231 9.61 -16.81 -38.02
C PRO A 231 8.97 -15.74 -38.92
N THR A 232 8.41 -14.67 -38.32
CA THR A 232 7.82 -13.52 -39.01
C THR A 232 8.25 -12.22 -38.36
N ASN A 233 7.97 -11.08 -39.01
CA ASN A 233 8.23 -9.75 -38.45
C ASN A 233 7.59 -9.59 -37.06
N VAL A 234 8.37 -9.05 -36.14
CA VAL A 234 7.95 -8.75 -34.77
C VAL A 234 7.94 -7.23 -34.60
N GLY A 235 6.92 -6.72 -33.90
CA GLY A 235 6.86 -5.31 -33.51
C GLY A 235 7.08 -5.14 -32.01
N LEU A 236 7.93 -4.19 -31.64
CA LEU A 236 8.12 -3.69 -30.28
C LEU A 236 7.81 -2.19 -30.26
N GLN A 237 6.85 -1.80 -29.43
CA GLN A 237 6.49 -0.40 -29.25
C GLN A 237 6.51 -0.05 -27.76
N ARG A 238 7.29 0.96 -27.36
CA ARG A 238 7.26 1.45 -25.98
C ARG A 238 5.88 1.99 -25.64
N ILE A 239 5.31 1.51 -24.54
CA ILE A 239 4.11 2.06 -23.94
C ILE A 239 4.55 2.85 -22.71
N VAL A 240 3.99 4.04 -22.52
CA VAL A 240 4.09 4.77 -21.26
C VAL A 240 2.70 4.77 -20.67
N ASP A 241 2.49 3.98 -19.62
CA ASP A 241 1.26 4.05 -18.83
C ASP A 241 1.36 5.27 -17.90
N ASP A 242 0.57 6.30 -18.17
CA ASP A 242 0.53 7.56 -17.40
C ASP A 242 -0.23 7.40 -16.06
N THR A 243 -0.56 6.17 -15.67
CA THR A 243 -1.28 5.87 -14.45
C THR A 243 -0.34 5.88 -13.26
N THR A 244 -0.31 7.01 -12.57
CA THR A 244 0.21 7.16 -11.22
C THR A 244 -0.63 6.29 -10.27
N TYR A 245 -0.17 5.08 -9.99
CA TYR A 245 -0.81 4.18 -9.03
C TYR A 245 -0.60 4.69 -7.61
N CYS A 246 -1.63 4.60 -6.79
CA CYS A 246 -1.54 5.01 -5.40
C CYS A 246 -1.97 3.92 -4.43
N TYR A 247 -1.52 4.09 -3.19
CA TYR A 247 -1.79 3.20 -2.08
C TYR A 247 -2.52 3.89 -0.92
N VAL A 248 -3.83 3.64 -0.78
CA VAL A 248 -4.50 3.53 0.54
C VAL A 248 -5.59 2.44 0.45
N GLY A 249 -5.32 1.28 1.04
CA GLY A 249 -6.33 0.27 1.41
C GLY A 249 -6.85 -0.63 0.27
N GLY A 250 -6.53 -1.92 0.36
CA GLY A 250 -7.06 -2.98 -0.51
C GLY A 250 -6.06 -3.39 -1.58
N ALA A 251 -5.59 -4.64 -1.54
CA ALA A 251 -4.70 -5.20 -2.53
C ALA A 251 -5.22 -4.94 -3.96
N CYS A 252 -4.53 -4.09 -4.71
CA CYS A 252 -4.45 -4.09 -6.18
C CYS A 252 -5.76 -4.39 -6.93
N ASN A 253 -6.87 -3.89 -6.40
CA ASN A 253 -8.15 -3.88 -7.06
C ASN A 253 -9.02 -2.79 -6.45
N THR A 254 -9.66 -2.07 -7.36
CA THR A 254 -10.57 -0.95 -7.17
C THR A 254 -11.61 -1.17 -6.06
N GLN A 255 -11.53 -0.40 -4.98
CA GLN A 255 -12.57 0.55 -4.61
C GLN A 255 -11.94 1.76 -3.91
N VAL A 256 -12.09 2.90 -4.58
CA VAL A 256 -11.76 4.22 -4.08
C VAL A 256 -12.60 4.49 -2.83
N LYS A 257 -12.02 5.29 -1.92
CA LYS A 257 -12.71 6.08 -0.90
C LYS A 257 -12.96 5.31 0.43
N SER A 258 -11.98 5.31 1.34
CA SER A 258 -12.28 5.26 2.79
C SER A 258 -11.93 6.61 3.43
N ILE A 259 -12.96 7.39 3.75
CA ILE A 259 -12.84 8.66 4.47
C ILE A 259 -12.43 8.34 5.91
N GLY A 260 -11.26 8.84 6.31
CA GLY A 260 -10.70 8.65 7.66
C GLY A 260 -9.43 7.80 7.64
N LEU A 261 -8.29 8.44 7.41
CA LEU A 261 -6.96 7.87 7.62
C LEU A 261 -6.76 7.57 9.11
N THR A 262 -6.37 6.36 9.48
CA THR A 262 -6.13 6.01 10.89
C THR A 262 -4.64 5.97 11.20
N LEU A 263 -4.31 5.86 12.49
CA LEU A 263 -2.92 5.69 12.90
C LEU A 263 -2.29 4.43 12.29
N ASP A 264 -3.07 3.36 12.09
CA ASP A 264 -2.61 2.15 11.40
C ASP A 264 -2.18 2.49 9.96
N ASP A 265 -2.98 3.27 9.24
CA ASP A 265 -2.68 3.65 7.86
C ASP A 265 -1.43 4.52 7.73
N ILE A 266 -1.20 5.41 8.70
CA ILE A 266 -0.06 6.34 8.70
C ILE A 266 1.24 5.62 9.05
N LEU A 267 1.22 4.76 10.08
CA LEU A 267 2.43 4.15 10.61
C LEU A 267 2.80 2.80 9.96
N ARG A 268 1.89 2.14 9.23
CA ARG A 268 2.12 0.76 8.73
C ARG A 268 3.39 0.59 7.89
N LEU A 269 3.80 1.60 7.12
CA LEU A 269 4.99 1.52 6.25
C LEU A 269 6.28 1.95 6.98
N GLU A 270 6.14 2.55 8.16
CA GLU A 270 7.26 3.10 8.94
C GLU A 270 7.74 2.13 10.02
N ILE A 271 6.96 1.11 10.37
CA ILE A 271 7.29 0.13 11.43
C ILE A 271 8.08 -1.04 10.83
N LYS A 272 9.26 -1.30 11.39
CA LYS A 272 10.08 -2.47 11.06
C LYS A 272 9.76 -3.63 12.01
N ARG A 273 9.62 -4.84 11.47
CA ARG A 273 9.34 -6.06 12.26
C ARG A 273 10.55 -6.55 13.02
N ASN A 274 10.32 -7.23 14.16
CA ASN A 274 11.35 -7.87 14.98
C ASN A 274 12.51 -6.92 15.40
N MET A 275 12.26 -5.61 15.44
CA MET A 275 13.22 -4.60 15.87
C MET A 275 12.72 -3.89 17.11
N THR A 276 13.61 -3.58 18.05
CA THR A 276 13.23 -2.84 19.25
C THR A 276 12.85 -1.40 18.91
N ILE A 277 12.09 -0.72 19.79
CA ILE A 277 11.64 0.68 19.58
C ILE A 277 12.82 1.63 19.30
N HIS A 278 13.99 1.37 19.90
CA HIS A 278 15.18 2.19 19.71
C HIS A 278 15.75 2.12 18.29
N GLU A 279 15.57 0.98 17.63
CA GLU A 279 16.05 0.68 16.26
C GLU A 279 15.00 0.99 15.18
N GLN A 280 13.79 1.38 15.59
CA GLN A 280 12.73 1.80 14.68
C GLN A 280 13.08 3.10 13.94
N THR A 281 12.31 3.40 12.89
CA THR A 281 12.45 4.63 12.11
C THR A 281 12.35 5.88 12.98
N PHE A 282 12.94 6.98 12.50
CA PHE A 282 12.88 8.27 13.19
C PHE A 282 11.43 8.73 13.43
N ALA A 283 10.53 8.48 12.47
CA ALA A 283 9.10 8.78 12.60
C ALA A 283 8.46 8.09 13.82
N ILE A 284 8.73 6.80 14.03
CA ILE A 284 8.17 6.03 15.15
C ILE A 284 8.69 6.53 16.50
N ARG A 285 10.00 6.79 16.61
CA ARG A 285 10.61 7.27 17.86
C ARG A 285 10.04 8.62 18.31
N ILE A 286 9.93 9.57 17.38
CA ILE A 286 9.34 10.88 17.65
C ILE A 286 7.84 10.77 17.96
N SER A 287 7.11 9.91 17.24
CA SER A 287 5.68 9.68 17.49
C SER A 287 5.44 9.08 18.88
N ALA A 288 6.32 8.18 19.33
CA ALA A 288 6.27 7.62 20.67
C ALA A 288 6.51 8.70 21.74
N ALA A 289 7.50 9.58 21.52
CA ALA A 289 7.75 10.71 22.42
C ALA A 289 6.54 11.65 22.50
N PHE A 290 5.93 12.02 21.37
CA PHE A 290 4.72 12.85 21.34
C PHE A 290 3.54 12.17 22.03
N SER A 291 3.32 10.88 21.82
CA SER A 291 2.26 10.11 22.50
C SER A 291 2.41 10.15 24.02
N ILE A 292 3.64 10.03 24.54
CA ILE A 292 3.93 10.12 25.98
C ILE A 292 3.69 11.55 26.51
N ILE A 293 4.11 12.58 25.76
CA ILE A 293 3.88 13.99 26.13
C ILE A 293 2.38 14.29 26.17
N MET A 294 1.62 13.81 25.20
CA MET A 294 0.16 13.98 25.17
C MET A 294 -0.53 13.26 26.33
N LEU A 295 -0.08 12.05 26.67
CA LEU A 295 -0.60 11.31 27.82
C LEU A 295 -0.37 12.08 29.13
N THR A 296 0.87 12.51 29.37
CA THR A 296 1.24 13.21 30.61
C THR A 296 0.50 14.54 30.75
N THR A 297 0.50 15.37 29.70
CA THR A 297 -0.22 16.66 29.70
C THR A 297 -1.74 16.49 29.81
N GLY A 298 -2.31 15.52 29.09
CA GLY A 298 -3.75 15.22 29.12
C GLY A 298 -4.23 14.74 30.49
N VAL A 299 -3.45 13.88 31.16
CA VAL A 299 -3.74 13.42 32.53
C VAL A 299 -3.73 14.59 33.51
N VAL A 300 -2.68 15.43 33.47
CA VAL A 300 -2.57 16.61 34.35
C VAL A 300 -3.73 17.58 34.14
N SER A 301 -4.09 17.86 32.89
CA SER A 301 -5.20 18.74 32.52
C SER A 301 -6.55 18.20 33.00
N SER A 302 -6.81 16.92 32.75
CA SER A 302 -8.06 16.27 33.12
C SER A 302 -8.23 16.19 34.64
N PHE A 303 -7.18 15.81 35.37
CA PHE A 303 -7.21 15.74 36.83
C PHE A 303 -7.39 17.13 37.45
N SER A 304 -6.68 18.14 36.95
CA SER A 304 -6.82 19.53 37.44
C SER A 304 -8.23 20.08 37.23
N THR A 305 -8.84 19.76 36.09
CA THR A 305 -10.24 20.11 35.79
C THR A 305 -11.20 19.36 36.72
N MET A 306 -10.99 18.06 36.92
CA MET A 306 -11.83 17.23 37.78
C MET A 306 -11.79 17.72 39.25
N LEU A 307 -10.60 18.04 39.78
CA LEU A 307 -10.46 18.65 41.12
C LEU A 307 -11.22 19.97 41.27
N THR A 308 -11.29 20.77 40.20
CA THR A 308 -11.98 22.06 40.19
C THR A 308 -13.49 21.89 40.30
N PHE A 309 -14.06 20.93 39.55
CA PHE A 309 -15.50 20.71 39.44
C PHE A 309 -16.06 19.63 40.37
N GLN A 310 -15.22 18.86 41.06
CA GLN A 310 -15.68 18.02 42.19
C GLN A 310 -16.08 18.86 43.41
N ASN A 311 -15.55 20.07 43.54
CA ASN A 311 -15.89 20.98 44.64
C ASN A 311 -17.37 21.42 44.57
N ALA A 312 -18.08 21.32 45.70
CA ALA A 312 -19.50 21.66 45.79
C ALA A 312 -19.80 23.12 45.41
N SER A 313 -18.86 24.04 45.67
CA SER A 313 -18.99 25.46 45.32
C SER A 313 -19.02 25.71 43.81
N SER A 314 -18.33 24.88 43.03
CA SER A 314 -18.31 24.95 41.55
C SER A 314 -19.54 24.29 40.92
N ARG A 315 -20.19 23.35 41.63
CA ARG A 315 -21.28 22.50 41.14
C ARG A 315 -22.69 23.09 41.24
N THR A 316 -22.80 24.41 41.22
CA THR A 316 -24.07 25.09 41.48
C THR A 316 -25.00 25.13 40.26
N VAL A 317 -24.51 24.87 39.04
CA VAL A 317 -25.26 24.96 37.77
C VAL A 317 -24.96 23.77 36.85
N GLY A 318 -25.89 23.36 35.99
CA GLY A 318 -25.74 22.20 35.09
C GLY A 318 -24.49 22.23 34.21
N PHE A 319 -24.05 23.39 33.73
CA PHE A 319 -22.83 23.47 32.91
C PHE A 319 -21.56 22.96 33.62
N SER A 320 -21.51 23.00 34.96
CA SER A 320 -20.38 22.47 35.74
C SER A 320 -20.34 20.93 35.73
N LEU A 321 -21.50 20.28 35.59
CA LEU A 321 -21.60 18.83 35.45
C LEU A 321 -21.13 18.38 34.06
N TYR A 322 -21.43 19.15 33.02
CA TYR A 322 -20.88 18.87 31.68
C TYR A 322 -19.35 19.01 31.66
N LEU A 323 -18.79 20.03 32.33
CA LEU A 323 -17.32 20.19 32.42
C LEU A 323 -16.67 19.06 33.22
N LEU A 324 -17.33 18.57 34.27
CA LEU A 324 -16.88 17.39 34.99
C LEU A 324 -16.91 16.14 34.10
N ALA A 325 -18.01 15.92 33.37
CA ALA A 325 -18.11 14.82 32.41
C ALA A 325 -17.05 14.93 31.30
N SER A 326 -16.84 16.14 30.75
CA SER A 326 -15.81 16.44 29.75
C SER A 326 -14.40 16.13 30.25
N SER A 327 -14.10 16.42 31.53
CA SER A 327 -12.80 16.04 32.11
C SER A 327 -12.60 14.52 32.18
N ALA A 328 -13.66 13.75 32.44
CA ALA A 328 -13.60 12.30 32.46
C ALA A 328 -13.49 11.72 31.04
N THR A 329 -14.26 12.24 30.07
CA THR A 329 -14.19 11.80 28.68
C THR A 329 -12.85 12.17 28.03
N SER A 330 -12.28 13.32 28.36
CA SER A 330 -10.95 13.74 27.89
C SER A 330 -9.83 12.84 28.42
N LEU A 331 -9.91 12.45 29.71
CA LEU A 331 -8.98 11.47 30.29
C LEU A 331 -9.08 10.13 29.55
N LEU A 332 -10.29 9.60 29.38
CA LEU A 332 -10.53 8.35 28.66
C LEU A 332 -10.04 8.42 27.21
N THR A 333 -10.28 9.53 26.51
CA THR A 333 -9.82 9.75 25.13
C THR A 333 -8.31 9.65 25.02
N ILE A 334 -7.57 10.34 25.89
CA ILE A 334 -6.10 10.32 25.86
C ILE A 334 -5.54 8.96 26.27
N THR A 335 -6.14 8.30 27.27
CA THR A 335 -5.74 6.94 27.64
C THR A 335 -5.95 5.95 26.49
N ILE A 336 -7.11 5.98 25.82
CA ILE A 336 -7.42 5.10 24.69
C ILE A 336 -6.55 5.41 23.48
N PHE A 337 -6.28 6.69 23.22
CA PHE A 337 -5.32 7.11 22.19
C PHE A 337 -3.93 6.51 22.44
N SER A 338 -3.42 6.60 23.67
CA SER A 338 -2.13 5.99 24.01
C SER A 338 -2.18 4.47 23.88
N ILE A 339 -3.25 3.81 24.33
CA ILE A 339 -3.46 2.38 24.11
C ILE A 339 -3.44 2.04 22.62
N LYS A 340 -4.14 2.82 21.77
CA LYS A 340 -4.16 2.63 20.31
C LYS A 340 -2.75 2.73 19.72
N PHE A 341 -2.01 3.76 20.11
CA PHE A 341 -0.63 3.96 19.65
C PHE A 341 0.25 2.75 19.98
N TRP A 342 0.28 2.34 21.25
CA TRP A 342 1.09 1.21 21.68
C TRP A 342 0.60 -0.12 21.10
N PHE A 343 -0.72 -0.29 20.94
CA PHE A 343 -1.30 -1.45 20.29
C PHE A 343 -0.78 -1.59 18.86
N VAL A 344 -0.79 -0.51 18.05
CA VAL A 344 -0.26 -0.54 16.67
C VAL A 344 1.22 -0.91 16.65
N ILE A 345 2.03 -0.29 17.50
CA ILE A 345 3.47 -0.57 17.55
C ILE A 345 3.75 -2.02 17.95
N LEU A 346 3.17 -2.48 19.06
CA LEU A 346 3.44 -3.82 19.59
C LEU A 346 2.93 -4.93 18.65
N THR A 347 1.75 -4.76 18.08
CA THR A 347 1.15 -5.77 17.18
C THR A 347 1.80 -5.86 15.81
N GLN A 348 2.46 -4.79 15.35
CA GLN A 348 3.23 -4.81 14.11
C GLN A 348 4.68 -5.23 14.32
N MET A 349 5.23 -5.03 15.52
CA MET A 349 6.58 -5.49 15.88
C MET A 349 6.64 -7.00 16.16
N ASP A 350 5.60 -7.55 16.79
CA ASP A 350 5.54 -8.94 17.25
C ASP A 350 4.62 -9.80 16.36
N THR A 351 5.16 -10.89 15.82
CA THR A 351 4.41 -11.83 14.98
C THR A 351 3.56 -12.82 15.78
N SER A 352 3.69 -12.87 17.11
CA SER A 352 3.01 -13.84 17.98
C SER A 352 1.59 -13.41 18.41
N VAL A 353 1.13 -12.23 18.03
CA VAL A 353 -0.18 -11.72 18.45
C VAL A 353 -1.31 -12.51 17.80
N SER A 354 -2.23 -13.03 18.63
CA SER A 354 -3.39 -13.77 18.16
C SER A 354 -4.31 -12.93 17.26
N PHE A 355 -4.89 -13.57 16.25
CA PHE A 355 -5.84 -12.95 15.32
C PHE A 355 -7.04 -12.31 16.02
N SER A 356 -7.56 -12.93 17.08
CA SER A 356 -8.70 -12.40 17.84
C SER A 356 -8.39 -11.06 18.53
N VAL A 357 -7.18 -10.90 19.06
CA VAL A 357 -6.73 -9.64 19.68
C VAL A 357 -6.59 -8.55 18.62
N LEU A 358 -5.98 -8.88 17.48
CA LEU A 358 -5.91 -7.98 16.33
C LEU A 358 -7.32 -7.56 15.89
N GLN A 359 -8.26 -8.50 15.81
CA GLN A 359 -9.61 -8.25 15.28
C GLN A 359 -10.42 -7.38 16.23
N GLY A 360 -10.35 -7.68 17.53
CA GLY A 360 -10.94 -6.87 18.59
C GLY A 360 -10.36 -5.45 18.59
N GLY A 361 -9.05 -5.32 18.53
CA GLY A 361 -8.37 -4.02 18.47
C GLY A 361 -8.74 -3.20 17.24
N CYS A 362 -8.84 -3.86 16.07
CA CYS A 362 -9.27 -3.25 14.82
C CYS A 362 -10.70 -2.70 14.95
N LYS A 363 -11.68 -3.47 15.42
CA LYS A 363 -13.08 -3.03 15.48
C LYS A 363 -13.37 -2.06 16.63
N LEU A 364 -12.78 -2.28 17.80
CA LEU A 364 -13.19 -1.62 19.03
C LEU A 364 -12.46 -0.29 19.26
N ILE A 365 -11.13 -0.27 19.18
CA ILE A 365 -10.34 0.84 19.75
C ILE A 365 -10.66 2.17 19.05
N GLU A 366 -10.73 2.16 17.72
CA GLU A 366 -11.04 3.38 16.96
C GLU A 366 -12.47 3.86 17.19
N THR A 367 -13.44 2.93 17.20
CA THR A 367 -14.86 3.23 17.43
C THR A 367 -15.05 3.89 18.80
N VAL A 368 -14.43 3.34 19.84
CA VAL A 368 -14.51 3.88 21.20
C VAL A 368 -13.79 5.23 21.29
N LEU A 369 -12.63 5.38 20.65
CA LEU A 369 -11.92 6.65 20.59
C LEU A 369 -12.76 7.74 19.92
N LYS A 370 -13.44 7.41 18.82
CA LYS A 370 -14.35 8.31 18.10
C LYS A 370 -15.58 8.69 18.93
N LEU A 371 -16.16 7.72 19.64
CA LEU A 371 -17.27 7.96 20.58
C LEU A 371 -16.91 9.03 21.61
N PHE A 372 -15.80 8.84 22.35
CA PHE A 372 -15.43 9.77 23.41
C PHE A 372 -15.06 11.15 22.87
N PHE A 373 -14.40 11.20 21.71
CA PHE A 373 -14.08 12.46 21.04
C PHE A 373 -15.33 13.26 20.68
N TYR A 374 -16.34 12.61 20.07
CA TYR A 374 -17.61 13.26 19.75
C TYR A 374 -18.41 13.63 21.00
N TRP A 375 -18.38 12.77 22.01
CA TRP A 375 -19.06 13.03 23.27
C TRP A 375 -18.51 14.30 23.93
N ASP A 376 -17.19 14.46 24.00
CA ASP A 376 -16.56 15.66 24.54
C ASP A 376 -16.95 16.93 23.77
N ALA A 377 -16.93 16.89 22.43
CA ALA A 377 -17.32 18.02 21.59
C ALA A 377 -18.78 18.47 21.87
N TRP A 378 -19.72 17.52 21.95
CA TRP A 378 -21.12 17.82 22.25
C TRP A 378 -21.34 18.27 23.71
N LEU A 379 -20.58 17.77 24.68
CA LEU A 379 -20.59 18.29 26.06
C LEU A 379 -20.15 19.75 26.09
N ASN A 380 -19.11 20.12 25.34
CA ASN A 380 -18.65 21.50 25.22
C ASN A 380 -19.74 22.40 24.59
N ALA A 381 -20.45 21.93 23.57
CA ALA A 381 -21.61 22.63 23.02
C ALA A 381 -22.73 22.81 24.05
N CYS A 382 -23.01 21.80 24.87
CA CYS A 382 -23.99 21.89 25.95
C CYS A 382 -23.59 22.93 27.01
N VAL A 383 -22.30 23.05 27.34
CA VAL A 383 -21.77 24.11 28.23
C VAL A 383 -22.09 25.49 27.67
N ALA A 384 -21.80 25.75 26.39
CA ALA A 384 -22.05 27.05 25.78
C ALA A 384 -23.55 27.37 25.68
N MET A 385 -24.37 26.39 25.29
CA MET A 385 -25.82 26.52 25.22
C MET A 385 -26.43 26.87 26.59
N GLU A 386 -26.04 26.16 27.66
CA GLU A 386 -26.55 26.45 29.00
C GLU A 386 -26.06 27.80 29.54
N ARG A 387 -24.84 28.22 29.21
CA ARG A 387 -24.38 29.59 29.50
C ARG A 387 -25.27 30.62 28.79
N ALA A 388 -25.59 30.43 27.51
CA ALA A 388 -26.48 31.32 26.78
C ALA A 388 -27.90 31.36 27.40
N VAL A 389 -28.46 30.21 27.78
CA VAL A 389 -29.77 30.13 28.46
C VAL A 389 -29.76 30.83 29.81
N SER A 390 -28.68 30.70 30.59
CA SER A 390 -28.57 31.39 31.88
C SER A 390 -28.52 32.92 31.72
N VAL A 391 -27.81 33.43 30.70
CA VAL A 391 -27.83 34.85 30.35
C VAL A 391 -29.21 35.29 29.87
N TYR A 392 -29.86 34.50 29.02
CA TYR A 392 -31.21 34.81 28.51
C TYR A 392 -32.24 34.94 29.64
N LYS A 393 -32.33 33.94 30.52
CA LYS A 393 -33.30 33.91 31.63
C LYS A 393 -32.94 34.86 32.77
N GLY A 394 -31.66 35.20 32.95
CA GLY A 394 -31.21 36.08 34.02
C GLY A 394 -31.67 35.58 35.39
N VAL A 395 -32.44 36.40 36.11
CA VAL A 395 -32.98 36.06 37.45
C VAL A 395 -33.95 34.87 37.44
N GLY A 396 -34.63 34.59 36.31
CA GLY A 396 -35.54 33.45 36.18
C GLY A 396 -34.85 32.12 35.85
N PHE A 397 -33.52 32.05 35.95
CA PHE A 397 -32.77 30.83 35.67
C PHE A 397 -32.80 29.86 36.86
N ASP A 398 -33.48 28.72 36.68
CA ASP A 398 -33.55 27.64 37.66
C ASP A 398 -32.31 26.72 37.56
N LYS A 399 -31.48 26.81 38.60
CA LYS A 399 -30.23 26.04 38.72
C LYS A 399 -30.46 24.55 38.96
N GLU A 400 -31.51 24.16 39.68
CA GLU A 400 -31.79 22.76 39.99
C GLU A 400 -32.38 22.03 38.77
N LYS A 401 -33.25 22.72 38.02
CA LYS A 401 -33.72 22.22 36.73
C LYS A 401 -32.57 22.03 35.73
N SER A 402 -31.65 22.99 35.67
CA SER A 402 -30.42 22.89 34.84
C SER A 402 -29.56 21.68 35.22
N LYS A 403 -29.33 21.42 36.52
CA LYS A 403 -28.60 20.21 36.97
C LYS A 403 -29.29 18.92 36.57
N ARG A 404 -30.62 18.86 36.73
CA ARG A 404 -31.41 17.67 36.37
C ARG A 404 -31.28 17.37 34.89
N PHE A 405 -31.43 18.39 34.05
CA PHE A 405 -31.30 18.26 32.60
C PHE A 405 -29.89 17.82 32.19
N ALA A 406 -28.86 18.39 32.83
CA ALA A 406 -27.47 18.01 32.58
C ALA A 406 -27.18 16.54 32.86
N ARG A 407 -27.70 15.97 33.95
CA ARG A 407 -27.55 14.54 34.22
C ARG A 407 -28.14 13.68 33.11
N TRP A 408 -29.37 13.98 32.68
CA TRP A 408 -30.02 13.24 31.60
C TRP A 408 -29.23 13.32 30.29
N ILE A 409 -28.79 14.53 29.89
CA ILE A 409 -27.99 14.70 28.67
C ILE A 409 -26.68 13.93 28.73
N ILE A 410 -25.97 13.96 29.87
CA ILE A 410 -24.70 13.24 30.01
C ILE A 410 -24.88 11.74 29.74
N PHE A 411 -25.99 11.13 30.15
CA PHE A 411 -26.26 9.71 29.90
C PHE A 411 -26.83 9.40 28.51
N ILE A 412 -27.72 10.24 27.97
CA ILE A 412 -28.38 9.99 26.68
C ILE A 412 -27.43 10.24 25.50
N LEU A 413 -26.59 11.28 25.60
CA LEU A 413 -25.70 11.72 24.53
C LEU A 413 -24.77 10.62 23.98
N PRO A 414 -24.05 9.82 24.79
CA PRO A 414 -23.20 8.76 24.25
C PRO A 414 -24.00 7.67 23.52
N ILE A 415 -25.23 7.39 23.95
CA ILE A 415 -26.11 6.40 23.28
C ILE A 415 -26.50 6.91 21.89
N ALA A 416 -26.87 8.18 21.78
CA ALA A 416 -27.20 8.82 20.51
C ALA A 416 -25.99 8.83 19.56
N ILE A 417 -24.79 9.17 20.06
CA ILE A 417 -23.56 9.14 19.28
C ILE A 417 -23.24 7.72 18.81
N MET A 418 -23.32 6.72 19.68
CA MET A 418 -23.11 5.32 19.29
C MET A 418 -24.06 4.87 18.18
N GLY A 419 -25.33 5.27 18.24
CA GLY A 419 -26.29 5.00 17.17
C GLY A 419 -25.86 5.56 15.81
N THR A 420 -25.24 6.74 15.78
CA THR A 420 -24.78 7.38 14.54
C THR A 420 -23.51 6.76 13.95
N ILE A 421 -22.64 6.14 14.76
CA ILE A 421 -21.35 5.56 14.34
C ILE A 421 -21.34 4.03 14.34
N ILE A 422 -22.49 3.38 14.53
CA ILE A 422 -22.59 1.91 14.65
C ILE A 422 -22.12 1.16 13.40
N HIS A 423 -22.15 1.81 12.23
CA HIS A 423 -21.68 1.23 10.98
C HIS A 423 -20.16 1.01 10.97
N GLU A 424 -19.38 1.78 11.72
CA GLU A 424 -17.92 1.64 11.70
C GLU A 424 -17.43 0.27 12.16
N PRO A 425 -17.76 -0.23 13.36
CA PRO A 425 -17.27 -1.53 13.83
C PRO A 425 -17.82 -2.71 13.00
N LEU A 426 -18.93 -2.53 12.29
CA LEU A 426 -19.55 -3.55 11.45
C LEU A 426 -18.79 -3.78 10.14
N TYR A 427 -18.26 -2.70 9.55
CA TYR A 427 -17.58 -2.73 8.25
C TYR A 427 -16.05 -2.68 8.36
N ARG A 428 -15.52 -2.63 9.60
CA ARG A 428 -14.09 -2.81 9.87
C ARG A 428 -13.70 -4.27 9.94
N HIS A 429 -12.66 -4.63 9.22
CA HIS A 429 -12.16 -5.99 9.21
C HIS A 429 -10.64 -6.03 9.04
N ILE A 430 -10.06 -7.19 9.38
CA ILE A 430 -8.65 -7.45 9.13
C ILE A 430 -8.49 -8.00 7.73
N PHE A 431 -7.56 -7.40 6.99
CA PHE A 431 -7.02 -7.95 5.76
C PHE A 431 -5.70 -8.67 6.05
N ARG A 432 -5.58 -9.93 5.60
CA ARG A 432 -4.33 -10.70 5.68
C ARG A 432 -3.60 -10.59 4.34
N HIS A 433 -2.32 -10.27 4.40
CA HIS A 433 -1.43 -10.24 3.26
C HIS A 433 -0.25 -11.17 3.51
N GLU A 434 0.18 -11.95 2.53
CA GLU A 434 1.31 -12.87 2.65
C GLU A 434 2.43 -12.36 1.75
N ILE A 435 3.59 -12.06 2.34
CA ILE A 435 4.79 -11.60 1.65
C ILE A 435 5.77 -12.77 1.61
N THR A 436 6.08 -13.26 0.43
CA THR A 436 7.20 -14.20 0.22
C THR A 436 8.50 -13.39 0.11
N LYS A 437 9.45 -13.64 1.02
CA LYS A 437 10.82 -13.13 0.92
C LYS A 437 11.74 -14.24 0.42
N ASP A 438 12.40 -13.99 -0.71
CA ASP A 438 13.48 -14.84 -1.21
C ASP A 438 14.75 -14.51 -0.42
N VAL A 439 15.10 -15.34 0.57
CA VAL A 439 16.37 -15.21 1.29
C VAL A 439 17.44 -15.99 0.54
N PHE A 440 18.37 -15.28 -0.11
CA PHE A 440 19.60 -15.87 -0.63
C PHE A 440 20.60 -16.00 0.53
N ALA A 441 20.94 -17.23 0.89
CA ALA A 441 22.01 -17.50 1.85
C ALA A 441 23.39 -17.38 1.18
N ASP A 442 24.39 -16.95 1.95
CA ASP A 442 25.78 -16.77 1.50
C ASP A 442 26.37 -18.01 0.80
N GLU A 443 27.26 -17.73 -0.14
CA GLU A 443 27.77 -18.57 -1.25
C GLU A 443 28.52 -19.85 -0.85
N GLU A 444 28.55 -20.25 0.42
CA GLU A 444 29.38 -21.39 0.88
C GLU A 444 28.62 -22.68 1.17
N THR A 445 27.27 -22.68 1.24
CA THR A 445 26.52 -23.92 1.45
C THR A 445 25.37 -24.07 0.46
N PHE A 446 25.45 -25.11 -0.38
CA PHE A 446 24.42 -25.52 -1.32
C PHE A 446 23.16 -25.97 -0.55
N THR A 447 22.34 -25.01 -0.14
CA THR A 447 21.00 -25.26 0.40
C THR A 447 20.00 -24.38 -0.33
N SER A 448 18.90 -24.99 -0.75
CA SER A 448 17.81 -24.40 -1.53
C SER A 448 17.32 -23.08 -0.94
N SER A 449 16.89 -22.16 -1.80
CA SER A 449 16.17 -20.93 -1.40
C SER A 449 15.06 -21.30 -0.42
N VAL A 450 15.13 -20.77 0.79
CA VAL A 450 14.07 -20.92 1.78
C VAL A 450 13.10 -19.78 1.56
N ASP A 451 11.93 -20.09 1.00
CA ASP A 451 10.82 -19.15 0.90
C ASP A 451 10.34 -18.83 2.32
N VAL A 452 10.68 -17.65 2.83
CA VAL A 452 10.14 -17.17 4.11
C VAL A 452 8.86 -16.41 3.82
N THR A 453 7.72 -17.02 4.11
CA THR A 453 6.39 -16.37 4.03
C THR A 453 6.14 -15.55 5.30
N ASP A 454 6.23 -14.24 5.20
CA ASP A 454 5.81 -13.28 6.23
C ASP A 454 4.33 -12.92 6.06
N THR A 455 3.52 -13.14 7.08
CA THR A 455 2.09 -12.72 7.05
C THR A 455 1.92 -11.33 7.69
N LEU A 456 1.33 -10.38 6.96
CA LEU A 456 0.91 -9.05 7.45
C LEU A 456 -0.59 -9.00 7.69
N PHE A 457 -0.97 -8.26 8.73
CA PHE A 457 -2.36 -7.99 9.09
C PHE A 457 -2.62 -6.49 9.06
N TRP A 458 -3.65 -6.06 8.34
CA TRP A 458 -4.06 -4.67 8.22
C TRP A 458 -5.50 -4.48 8.69
N CYS A 459 -5.77 -3.42 9.44
CA CYS A 459 -7.12 -3.03 9.82
C CYS A 459 -7.68 -2.07 8.78
N ILE A 460 -8.64 -2.50 7.97
CA ILE A 460 -9.22 -1.69 6.90
C ILE A 460 -10.72 -1.51 7.08
N THR A 461 -11.25 -0.45 6.47
CA THR A 461 -12.67 -0.13 6.49
C THR A 461 -13.19 -0.04 5.06
N THR A 462 -14.19 -0.85 4.73
CA THR A 462 -14.77 -0.89 3.38
C THR A 462 -16.26 -0.65 3.45
N TYR A 463 -16.73 0.47 2.90
CA TYR A 463 -18.14 0.83 2.88
C TYR A 463 -18.72 0.73 1.46
N PRO A 464 -19.99 0.33 1.30
CA PRO A 464 -20.72 0.62 0.06
C PRO A 464 -20.93 2.14 -0.09
N GLN A 465 -21.11 2.60 -1.33
CA GLN A 465 -21.17 4.04 -1.65
C GLN A 465 -22.17 4.84 -0.81
N SER A 466 -23.39 4.30 -0.62
CA SER A 466 -24.43 4.95 0.19
C SER A 466 -24.03 5.15 1.65
N LEU A 467 -23.34 4.15 2.23
CA LEU A 467 -22.90 4.19 3.61
C LEU A 467 -21.70 5.11 3.79
N GLN A 468 -20.90 5.29 2.74
CA GLN A 468 -19.84 6.28 2.73
C GLN A 468 -20.38 7.71 2.74
N ASP A 469 -21.40 8.03 1.94
CA ASP A 469 -22.01 9.36 1.94
C ASP A 469 -22.64 9.66 3.31
N TYR A 470 -23.26 8.65 3.93
CA TYR A 470 -23.72 8.70 5.31
C TYR A 470 -22.57 8.96 6.30
N ASN A 471 -21.49 8.18 6.25
CA ASN A 471 -20.33 8.35 7.13
C ASN A 471 -19.73 9.76 7.04
N THR A 472 -19.65 10.29 5.83
CA THR A 472 -19.20 11.66 5.56
C THR A 472 -20.12 12.68 6.20
N SER A 473 -21.43 12.53 6.01
CA SER A 473 -22.44 13.42 6.59
C SER A 473 -22.38 13.42 8.11
N ILE A 474 -22.28 12.25 8.74
CA ILE A 474 -22.12 12.08 10.19
C ILE A 474 -20.85 12.76 10.68
N LEU A 475 -19.71 12.57 10.00
CA LEU A 475 -18.46 13.24 10.34
C LEU A 475 -18.61 14.77 10.36
N PHE A 476 -19.26 15.36 9.35
CA PHE A 476 -19.52 16.80 9.30
C PHE A 476 -20.46 17.24 10.43
N ILE A 477 -21.52 16.48 10.73
CA ILE A 477 -22.47 16.80 11.80
C ILE A 477 -21.76 16.83 13.15
N HIS A 478 -20.97 15.82 13.48
CA HIS A 478 -20.27 15.75 14.78
C HIS A 478 -19.13 16.74 14.90
N LEU A 479 -18.58 17.25 13.80
CA LEU A 479 -17.55 18.29 13.85
C LEU A 479 -18.16 19.70 13.85
N LEU A 480 -18.97 20.03 12.84
CA LEU A 480 -19.50 21.37 12.64
C LEU A 480 -20.66 21.70 13.59
N GLY A 481 -21.48 20.72 13.94
CA GLY A 481 -22.64 20.91 14.83
C GLY A 481 -22.24 21.52 16.19
N PRO A 482 -21.35 20.87 16.97
CA PRO A 482 -20.87 21.42 18.24
C PRO A 482 -20.22 22.78 18.10
N PHE A 483 -19.45 23.01 17.03
CA PHE A 483 -18.82 24.30 16.78
C PHE A 483 -19.84 25.41 16.53
N SER A 484 -20.81 25.18 15.64
CA SER A 484 -21.85 26.15 15.33
C SER A 484 -22.62 26.54 16.59
N ILE A 485 -22.97 25.58 17.44
CA ILE A 485 -23.64 25.85 18.72
C ILE A 485 -22.76 26.70 19.64
N ASN A 486 -21.47 26.36 19.78
CA ASN A 486 -20.53 27.12 20.61
C ASN A 486 -20.38 28.56 20.11
N LEU A 487 -20.16 28.77 18.81
CA LEU A 487 -19.96 30.08 18.21
C LEU A 487 -21.21 30.95 18.33
N LEU A 488 -22.37 30.42 17.95
CA LEU A 488 -23.64 31.14 18.03
C LEU A 488 -24.02 31.47 19.48
N SER A 489 -23.77 30.56 20.43
CA SER A 489 -24.01 30.81 21.86
C SER A 489 -23.11 31.92 22.41
N SER A 490 -21.82 31.93 22.04
CA SER A 490 -20.89 32.97 22.48
C SER A 490 -21.25 34.35 21.90
N LEU A 491 -21.60 34.41 20.61
CA LEU A 491 -22.08 35.65 19.99
C LEU A 491 -23.37 36.15 20.65
N PHE A 492 -24.31 35.23 20.90
CA PHE A 492 -25.55 35.55 21.61
C PHE A 492 -25.30 36.15 22.99
N ILE A 493 -24.39 35.58 23.78
CA ILE A 493 -24.01 36.11 25.10
C ILE A 493 -23.50 37.55 24.98
N ILE A 494 -22.59 37.82 24.04
CA ILE A 494 -22.01 39.16 23.85
C ILE A 494 -23.09 40.18 23.48
N PHE A 495 -23.89 39.89 22.45
CA PHE A 495 -24.92 40.82 21.97
C PHE A 495 -26.02 41.04 23.00
N ARG A 496 -26.46 39.98 23.69
CA ARG A 496 -27.53 40.06 24.69
C ARG A 496 -27.07 40.80 25.95
N SER A 497 -25.86 40.54 26.42
CA SER A 497 -25.28 41.26 27.56
C SER A 497 -25.08 42.75 27.24
N ALA A 498 -24.60 43.08 26.04
CA ALA A 498 -24.46 44.47 25.60
C ALA A 498 -25.81 45.20 25.55
N ARG A 499 -26.86 44.53 25.03
CA ARG A 499 -28.20 45.11 24.96
C ARG A 499 -28.80 45.33 26.34
N ARG A 500 -28.68 44.36 27.26
CA ARG A 500 -29.13 44.53 28.66
C ARG A 500 -28.43 45.69 29.36
N ARG A 501 -27.13 45.87 29.16
CA ARG A 501 -26.39 47.01 29.75
C ARG A 501 -26.85 48.34 29.15
N ALA A 502 -27.07 48.40 27.83
CA ALA A 502 -27.60 49.59 27.17
C ALA A 502 -29.02 49.96 27.65
N ASP A 503 -29.89 48.97 27.90
CA ASP A 503 -31.24 49.20 28.41
C ASP A 503 -31.22 49.72 29.86
N ALA A 504 -30.25 49.29 30.68
CA ALA A 504 -30.09 49.69 32.07
C ALA A 504 -29.31 51.00 32.26
N GLN A 505 -28.32 51.29 31.42
CA GLN A 505 -27.45 52.47 31.48
C GLN A 505 -27.59 53.33 30.23
N ARG A 506 -28.60 54.21 30.20
CA ARG A 506 -28.92 55.06 29.04
C ARG A 506 -27.86 56.12 28.69
N GLN A 507 -26.84 56.31 29.52
CA GLN A 507 -25.81 57.35 29.31
C GLN A 507 -24.77 56.98 28.23
N GLN A 508 -24.62 55.69 27.89
CA GLN A 508 -23.70 55.23 26.86
C GLN A 508 -24.45 54.68 25.65
N THR A 509 -23.80 54.74 24.49
CA THR A 509 -24.38 54.18 23.26
C THR A 509 -24.25 52.65 23.24
N TYR A 510 -25.18 51.97 22.55
CA TYR A 510 -25.13 50.52 22.35
C TYR A 510 -23.77 50.05 21.76
N ARG A 511 -23.16 50.82 20.85
CA ARG A 511 -21.84 50.51 20.28
C ARG A 511 -20.72 50.54 21.32
N GLN A 512 -20.78 51.44 22.31
CA GLN A 512 -19.79 51.50 23.39
C GLN A 512 -19.91 50.26 24.29
N HIS A 513 -21.12 49.93 24.74
CA HIS A 513 -21.37 48.72 25.51
C HIS A 513 -20.98 47.44 24.75
N LEU A 514 -21.24 47.38 23.43
CA LEU A 514 -20.83 46.24 22.61
C LEU A 514 -19.31 46.10 22.55
N ARG A 515 -18.56 47.20 22.39
CA ARG A 515 -17.08 47.19 22.37
C ARG A 515 -16.52 46.77 23.73
N GLU A 516 -17.12 47.19 24.83
CA GLU A 516 -16.75 46.77 26.18
C GLU A 516 -17.01 45.27 26.40
N GLN A 517 -18.22 44.78 26.06
CA GLN A 517 -18.56 43.37 26.18
C GLN A 517 -17.72 42.49 25.27
N TRP A 518 -17.35 42.97 24.09
CA TRP A 518 -16.40 42.27 23.23
C TRP A 518 -15.02 42.14 23.89
N LYS A 519 -14.49 43.22 24.51
CA LYS A 519 -13.21 43.15 25.24
C LYS A 519 -13.26 42.20 26.44
N GLU A 520 -14.37 42.21 27.19
CA GLU A 520 -14.58 41.37 28.37
C GLU A 520 -14.75 39.88 28.00
N HIS A 521 -15.47 39.59 26.92
CA HIS A 521 -15.88 38.23 26.56
C HIS A 521 -15.22 37.66 25.29
N LYS A 522 -14.24 38.34 24.67
CA LYS A 522 -13.54 37.86 23.46
C LYS A 522 -13.05 36.41 23.60
N GLN A 523 -12.64 36.00 24.79
CA GLN A 523 -12.13 34.64 25.06
C GLN A 523 -13.20 33.56 24.81
N LEU A 524 -14.49 33.87 24.99
CA LEU A 524 -15.59 32.95 24.70
C LEU A 524 -15.77 32.67 23.20
N VAL A 525 -15.28 33.55 22.33
CA VAL A 525 -15.33 33.40 20.87
C VAL A 525 -14.00 32.83 20.35
N VAL A 526 -12.87 33.29 20.89
CA VAL A 526 -11.53 32.82 20.52
C VAL A 526 -11.36 31.32 20.81
N SER A 527 -11.85 30.84 21.95
CA SER A 527 -11.71 29.42 22.33
C SER A 527 -12.37 28.45 21.33
N PRO A 528 -13.65 28.58 20.95
CA PRO A 528 -14.27 27.72 19.94
C PRO A 528 -13.58 27.76 18.58
N ILE A 529 -13.06 28.94 18.17
CA ILE A 529 -12.31 29.08 16.90
C ILE A 529 -11.01 28.29 16.96
N ILE A 530 -10.24 28.42 18.04
CA ILE A 530 -9.01 27.64 18.24
C ILE A 530 -9.31 26.13 18.26
N LEU A 531 -10.36 25.70 18.97
CA LEU A 531 -10.73 24.29 19.05
C LEU A 531 -11.10 23.71 17.67
N VAL A 532 -11.78 24.48 16.82
CA VAL A 532 -12.03 24.07 15.44
C VAL A 532 -10.75 24.03 14.63
N LEU A 533 -9.91 25.06 14.68
CA LEU A 533 -8.64 25.05 13.96
C LEU A 533 -7.77 23.84 14.32
N LEU A 534 -7.78 23.43 15.59
CA LEU A 534 -7.09 22.22 16.06
C LEU A 534 -7.78 20.92 15.60
N SER A 535 -9.08 20.94 15.34
CA SER A 535 -9.84 19.77 14.86
C SER A 535 -9.88 19.67 13.33
N THR A 536 -9.64 20.78 12.60
CA THR A 536 -9.67 20.87 11.13
C THR A 536 -8.68 19.93 10.43
N PRO A 537 -7.44 19.71 10.91
CA PRO A 537 -6.52 18.77 10.27
C PRO A 537 -7.12 17.38 10.11
N ARG A 538 -7.93 16.92 11.08
CA ARG A 538 -8.65 15.64 10.97
C ARG A 538 -9.73 15.66 9.88
N LEU A 539 -10.44 16.77 9.73
CA LEU A 539 -11.39 16.95 8.64
C LEU A 539 -10.66 16.94 7.28
N VAL A 540 -9.56 17.67 7.16
CA VAL A 540 -8.77 17.68 5.92
C VAL A 540 -8.27 16.28 5.61
N ILE A 541 -7.68 15.57 6.57
CA ILE A 541 -7.18 14.19 6.40
C ILE A 541 -8.30 13.20 6.07
N SER A 542 -9.49 13.37 6.64
CA SER A 542 -10.64 12.49 6.35
C SER A 542 -11.29 12.81 5.00
N LEU A 543 -11.33 14.08 4.59
CA LEU A 543 -11.89 14.54 3.31
C LEU A 543 -10.91 14.45 2.14
N LEU A 544 -9.62 14.23 2.42
CA LEU A 544 -8.62 13.84 1.45
C LEU A 544 -8.99 12.45 0.89
N SER A 545 -10.05 12.43 0.09
CA SER A 545 -10.58 11.27 -0.59
C SER A 545 -9.85 11.17 -1.91
N GLY A 546 -9.04 10.14 -2.05
CA GLY A 546 -8.25 9.98 -3.25
C GLY A 546 -6.91 9.40 -2.92
N CYS A 547 -6.13 9.29 -3.98
CA CYS A 547 -5.07 8.36 -4.01
C CYS A 547 -3.75 9.02 -3.55
N ILE A 548 -3.39 8.85 -2.27
CA ILE A 548 -2.38 9.67 -1.60
C ILE A 548 -1.17 8.81 -1.23
N GLY A 549 0.02 9.20 -1.71
CA GLY A 549 1.29 8.64 -1.25
C GLY A 549 1.59 9.06 0.18
N VAL A 550 1.05 8.33 1.16
CA VAL A 550 1.24 8.61 2.59
C VAL A 550 2.72 8.63 2.97
N SER A 551 3.54 7.76 2.36
CA SER A 551 4.99 7.67 2.57
C SER A 551 5.76 8.95 2.21
N HIS A 552 5.27 9.73 1.23
CA HIS A 552 5.93 10.99 0.84
C HIS A 552 5.66 12.13 1.83
N TYR A 553 4.54 12.06 2.58
CA TYR A 553 4.09 13.12 3.47
C TYR A 553 3.75 12.60 4.87
N THR A 554 4.41 11.52 5.33
CA THR A 554 4.12 10.84 6.61
C THR A 554 4.02 11.84 7.77
N TRP A 555 4.92 12.82 7.83
CA TRP A 555 4.94 13.87 8.85
C TRP A 555 3.71 14.77 8.85
N LEU A 556 3.19 15.15 7.69
CA LEU A 556 2.00 15.99 7.58
C LEU A 556 0.79 15.26 8.19
N TYR A 557 0.62 13.99 7.85
CA TYR A 557 -0.48 13.15 8.36
C TYR A 557 -0.33 12.88 9.85
N LEU A 558 0.88 12.56 10.32
CA LEU A 558 1.19 12.39 11.73
C LEU A 558 0.88 13.66 12.54
N CYS A 559 1.39 14.81 12.10
CA CYS A 559 1.14 16.09 12.77
C CYS A 559 -0.37 16.40 12.81
N GLY A 560 -1.08 16.26 11.69
CA GLY A 560 -2.53 16.48 11.68
C GLY A 560 -3.30 15.53 12.59
N TYR A 561 -2.88 14.26 12.66
CA TYR A 561 -3.49 13.27 13.55
C TYR A 561 -3.29 13.64 15.03
N PHE A 562 -2.06 13.93 15.47
CA PHE A 562 -1.78 14.35 16.85
C PHE A 562 -2.47 15.67 17.20
N ILE A 563 -2.44 16.68 16.31
CA ILE A 563 -3.08 17.98 16.52
C ILE A 563 -4.58 17.80 16.78
N SER A 564 -5.23 16.85 16.12
CA SER A 564 -6.67 16.59 16.30
C SER A 564 -7.10 16.16 17.70
N PHE A 565 -6.18 15.63 18.52
CA PHE A 565 -6.42 15.27 19.91
C PHE A 565 -6.03 16.37 20.91
N THR A 566 -5.47 17.49 20.41
CA THR A 566 -5.11 18.66 21.23
C THR A 566 -6.29 19.27 22.00
N PRO A 567 -7.53 19.33 21.47
CA PRO A 567 -8.69 19.78 22.25
C PRO A 567 -8.85 19.07 23.60
N SER A 568 -8.66 17.74 23.64
CA SER A 568 -8.81 16.93 24.86
C SER A 568 -7.71 17.16 25.90
N ILE A 569 -6.50 17.60 25.50
CA ILE A 569 -5.45 17.97 26.47
C ILE A 569 -5.61 19.40 26.99
N LEU A 570 -6.37 20.27 26.29
CA LEU A 570 -6.47 21.69 26.62
C LEU A 570 -7.69 22.08 27.47
N VAL A 571 -8.53 21.14 27.90
CA VAL A 571 -9.78 21.42 28.66
C VAL A 571 -9.52 22.33 29.87
N PHE A 572 -8.50 22.06 30.67
CA PHE A 572 -8.15 22.90 31.82
C PHE A 572 -7.76 24.33 31.42
N ILE A 573 -6.92 24.44 30.39
CA ILE A 573 -6.40 25.72 29.88
C ILE A 573 -7.53 26.56 29.27
N VAL A 574 -8.48 25.91 28.61
CA VAL A 574 -9.58 26.58 27.92
C VAL A 574 -10.69 26.99 28.88
N PHE A 575 -11.07 26.14 29.82
CA PHE A 575 -12.24 26.38 30.66
C PHE A 575 -11.93 26.89 32.06
N VAL A 576 -10.83 26.44 32.69
CA VAL A 576 -10.53 26.78 34.09
C VAL A 576 -9.67 28.02 34.19
N LEU A 577 -8.54 28.08 33.46
CA LEU A 577 -7.59 29.20 33.58
C LEU A 577 -8.18 30.60 33.27
N PRO A 578 -9.05 30.78 32.26
CA PRO A 578 -9.60 32.10 31.94
C PRO A 578 -10.64 32.60 32.95
N SER A 579 -11.18 31.70 33.79
CA SER A 579 -12.23 32.04 34.76
C SER A 579 -11.63 32.31 36.14
N ASN A 580 -11.74 33.54 36.61
CA ASN A 580 -11.30 33.92 37.96
C ASN A 580 -11.99 33.07 39.05
N SER A 581 -13.27 32.75 38.85
CA SER A 581 -14.04 31.91 39.78
C SER A 581 -13.50 30.48 39.84
N TYR A 582 -13.26 29.85 38.68
CA TYR A 582 -12.76 28.47 38.66
C TYR A 582 -11.31 28.38 39.07
N ARG A 583 -10.47 29.37 38.73
CA ARG A 583 -9.08 29.44 39.19
C ARG A 583 -9.00 29.52 40.72
N LYS A 584 -9.90 30.26 41.37
CA LYS A 584 -10.00 30.31 42.84
C LYS A 584 -10.42 28.95 43.40
N ALA A 585 -11.47 28.35 42.86
CA ALA A 585 -11.95 27.04 43.28
C ALA A 585 -10.88 25.94 43.13
N PHE A 586 -10.11 25.96 42.03
CA PHE A 586 -8.97 25.07 41.81
C PHE A 586 -7.90 25.23 42.89
N LYS A 587 -7.45 26.46 43.16
CA LYS A 587 -6.42 26.74 44.19
C LYS A 587 -6.86 26.24 45.57
N GLU A 588 -8.11 26.47 45.94
CA GLU A 588 -8.67 26.01 47.23
C GLU A 588 -8.76 24.49 47.33
N SER A 589 -9.19 23.81 46.25
CA SER A 589 -9.20 22.34 46.20
C SER A 589 -7.79 21.76 46.24
N PHE A 590 -6.86 22.34 45.49
CA PHE A 590 -5.46 21.91 45.44
C PHE A 590 -4.78 22.06 46.81
N PHE A 591 -4.95 23.21 47.47
CA PHE A 591 -4.40 23.45 48.81
C PHE A 591 -4.94 22.46 49.85
N ARG A 592 -6.24 22.16 49.80
CA ARG A 592 -6.84 21.13 50.68
C ARG A 592 -6.24 19.74 50.47
N LEU A 593 -6.00 19.36 49.22
CA LEU A 593 -5.41 18.07 48.86
C LEU A 593 -3.95 17.96 49.31
N CYS A 594 -3.17 19.04 49.20
CA CYS A 594 -1.81 19.10 49.75
C CYS A 594 -1.78 19.00 51.29
N LYS A 595 -2.73 19.66 51.97
CA LYS A 595 -2.81 19.65 53.44
C LYS A 595 -3.19 18.27 54.00
N GLN A 596 -4.11 17.56 53.34
CA GLN A 596 -4.47 16.17 53.71
C GLN A 596 -3.36 15.16 53.49
N ARG A 597 -2.34 15.49 52.69
CA ARG A 597 -1.17 14.63 52.44
C ARG A 597 -0.02 14.85 53.45
N GLN A 598 -0.12 15.91 54.26
CA GLN A 598 0.85 16.27 55.30
C GLN A 598 0.40 15.88 56.72
N SER A 599 -0.85 15.45 56.88
CA SER A 599 -1.37 14.74 58.06
C SER A 599 -1.36 13.25 57.82
#